data_AF-A0A8J2XTU2-F1
#
_entry.id   AF-A0A8J2XTU2-F1
#
_cell.length_a   1.000
_cell.length_b   1.000
_cell.length_c   1.000
_cell.angle_alpha   90.00
_cell.angle_beta   90.00
_cell.angle_gamma   90.00
#
_symmetry.space_group_name_H-M   'P 1'
#
loop_
_entity.id
_entity.type
_entity.pdbx_description
1 polymer ?
#
loop_
_entity_poly.entity_id
_entity_poly.type
_entity_poly.pdbx_seq_one_letter_code
_entity_poly.pdbx_strand_id
1 'polypeptide(L)' 'MQELIDRLKSEGLTEDQAYKAIEVIKNFTKEKFPLFSGAIDKLFDKYGPKTEEDFMP' A
#
# COMPACT_ATOMS: atom_id res chain seq x y z
N MET A 1 -2.80 5.41 6.14
CA MET A 1 -1.99 4.17 5.97
C MET A 1 -1.06 3.89 7.13
N GLN A 2 -0.51 4.89 7.82
CA GLN A 2 0.32 4.62 9.00
C GLN A 2 -0.39 3.71 10.01
N GLU A 3 -1.66 3.99 10.33
CA GLU A 3 -2.47 3.12 11.18
C GLU A 3 -2.57 1.67 10.68
N LEU A 4 -2.65 1.45 9.37
CA LEU A 4 -2.69 0.10 8.80
C LEU A 4 -1.33 -0.59 8.93
N ILE A 5 -0.24 0.13 8.72
CA ILE A 5 1.12 -0.38 8.91
C ILE A 5 1.34 -0.78 10.38
N ASP A 6 0.90 0.07 11.31
CA ASP A 6 1.03 -0.20 12.75
C ASP A 6 0.19 -1.42 13.16
N ARG A 7 -1.02 -1.58 12.61
CA ARG A 7 -1.84 -2.78 12.79
C ARG A 7 -1.14 -4.03 12.25
N LEU A 8 -0.57 -3.97 11.05
CA LEU A 8 0.17 -5.11 10.48
C LEU A 8 1.40 -5.46 11.33
N LYS A 9 2.11 -4.45 11.85
CA LYS A 9 3.24 -4.66 12.78
C LYS A 9 2.79 -5.28 14.10
N SER A 10 1.61 -4.92 14.62
CA SER A 10 1.07 -5.55 15.85
C SER A 10 0.70 -7.02 15.66
N GLU A 11 0.44 -7.44 14.42
CA GLU A 11 0.24 -8.86 14.05
C GLU A 11 1.58 -9.62 13.84
N GLY A 12 2.73 -8.98 14.11
CA GLY A 12 4.04 -9.61 14.07
C GLY A 12 4.80 -9.44 12.74
N LEU A 13 4.32 -8.59 11.83
CA LEU A 13 5.06 -8.27 10.61
C LEU A 13 6.15 -7.23 10.89
N THR A 14 7.28 -7.35 10.19
CA THR A 14 8.22 -6.22 10.09
C THR A 14 7.62 -5.08 9.28
N GLU A 15 8.23 -3.91 9.35
CA GLU A 15 7.78 -2.75 8.58
C GLU A 15 7.84 -3.01 7.06
N ASP A 16 8.93 -3.59 6.56
CA ASP A 16 9.06 -3.99 5.16
C ASP A 16 8.00 -5.02 4.74
N GLN A 17 7.69 -5.98 5.61
CA GLN A 17 6.63 -6.96 5.36
C GLN A 17 5.25 -6.31 5.31
N ALA A 18 4.98 -5.31 6.17
CA ALA A 18 3.74 -4.56 6.15
C ALA A 18 3.58 -3.77 4.84
N TYR A 19 4.63 -3.08 4.40
CA TYR A 19 4.66 -2.40 3.10
C TYR A 19 4.39 -3.37 1.96
N LYS A 20 5.05 -4.53 1.98
CA LYS A 20 4.87 -5.53 0.93
C LYS A 20 3.46 -6.12 0.92
N ALA A 21 2.87 -6.39 2.09
CA ALA A 21 1.50 -6.88 2.19
C ALA A 21 0.50 -5.89 1.60
N ILE A 22 0.67 -4.60 1.92
CA ILE A 22 -0.14 -3.51 1.39
C ILE A 22 -0.04 -3.44 -0.15
N GLU A 23 1.16 -3.57 -0.70
CA GLU A 23 1.41 -3.60 -2.15
C GLU A 23 0.73 -4.80 -2.83
N VAL A 24 0.84 -6.00 -2.24
CA VAL A 24 0.18 -7.21 -2.75
C VAL A 24 -1.33 -7.02 -2.78
N ILE A 25 -1.92 -6.45 -1.72
CA ILE A 25 -3.36 -6.17 -1.65
C ILE A 25 -3.77 -5.13 -2.72
N LYS A 26 -2.98 -4.07 -2.93
CA LYS A 26 -3.21 -3.08 -3.99
C LYS A 26 -3.33 -3.78 -5.34
N ASN A 27 -2.30 -4.56 -5.70
CA ASN A 27 -2.21 -5.20 -7.00
C ASN A 27 -3.30 -6.24 -7.19
N PHE A 28 -3.54 -7.09 -6.20
CA PHE A 28 -4.63 -8.07 -6.21
C PHE A 28 -6.01 -7.40 -6.39
N THR A 29 -6.26 -6.29 -5.71
CA THR A 29 -7.54 -5.57 -5.82
C THR A 29 -7.70 -4.96 -7.21
N LYS A 30 -6.64 -4.40 -7.81
CA LYS A 30 -6.67 -3.90 -9.19
C LYS A 30 -6.96 -5.01 -10.20
N GLU A 31 -6.36 -6.18 -10.03
CA GLU A 31 -6.63 -7.34 -10.89
C GLU A 31 -8.07 -7.82 -10.81
N LYS A 32 -8.65 -7.86 -9.60
CA LYS A 32 -10.04 -8.31 -9.39
C LYS A 32 -11.08 -7.26 -9.76
N PHE A 33 -10.73 -5.98 -9.65
CA PHE A 33 -11.64 -4.87 -9.90
C PHE A 33 -11.04 -3.84 -10.87
N PRO A 34 -10.79 -4.24 -12.14
CA PRO A 34 -10.02 -3.44 -13.09
C PRO A 34 -10.69 -2.09 -13.40
N LEU A 35 -12.02 -2.03 -13.36
CA LEU A 35 -12.80 -0.79 -13.54
C LEU A 35 -12.43 0.30 -12.52
N PHE A 36 -11.98 -0.08 -11.32
CA PHE A 36 -11.60 0.84 -10.25
C PHE A 36 -10.10 1.08 -10.13
N SER A 37 -9.29 0.53 -11.05
CA SER A 37 -7.81 0.62 -10.97
C SER A 37 -7.30 2.04 -10.78
N GLY A 38 -7.80 3.00 -11.57
CA GLY A 38 -7.39 4.40 -11.47
C GLY A 38 -7.80 5.08 -10.16
N ALA A 39 -8.90 4.66 -9.53
CA ALA A 39 -9.31 5.17 -8.22
C ALA A 39 -8.48 4.55 -7.09
N ILE A 40 -8.14 3.26 -7.21
CA ILE A 40 -7.24 2.56 -6.29
C ILE A 40 -5.85 3.19 -6.33
N ASP A 41 -5.31 3.48 -7.52
CA ASP A 41 -4.02 4.16 -7.66
C ASP A 41 -4.03 5.53 -6.97
N LYS A 42 -5.03 6.38 -7.23
CA LYS A 42 -5.16 7.69 -6.56
C LYS A 42 -5.25 7.60 -5.04
N LEU A 43 -5.93 6.58 -4.50
CA LEU A 43 -6.01 6.37 -3.05
C LEU A 43 -4.63 6.02 -2.47
N PHE A 44 -3.90 5.14 -3.15
CA PHE A 44 -2.56 4.75 -2.74
C PHE A 44 -1.54 5.88 -2.94
N ASP A 45 -1.63 6.70 -3.97
CA ASP A 45 -0.74 7.85 -4.13
C ASP A 45 -0.96 8.90 -3.03
N LYS A 46 -2.21 9.09 -2.61
CA LYS A 46 -2.58 10.09 -1.60
C LYS A 46 -2.26 9.64 -0.17
N TYR A 47 -2.48 8.36 0.12
CA TYR A 47 -2.42 7.87 1.49
C TYR A 47 -1.38 6.78 1.70
N GLY A 48 -0.83 6.19 0.64
CA GLY A 48 0.12 5.09 0.66
C GLY A 48 1.39 5.37 1.44
N PRO A 49 2.17 4.32 1.75
CA PRO A 49 3.54 4.48 2.20
C PRO A 49 4.30 5.34 1.18
N LYS A 50 4.94 6.42 1.62
CA LYS A 50 5.89 7.13 0.76
C LYS A 50 7.25 6.48 0.94
N THR A 51 7.75 5.80 -0.08
CA THR A 51 9.13 5.29 -0.06
C THR A 51 10.09 6.45 -0.37
N GLU A 52 11.35 6.35 0.09
CA GLU A 52 12.38 7.35 -0.25
C GLU A 52 12.58 7.49 -1.77
N GLU A 53 12.26 6.45 -2.55
CA GLU A 53 12.28 6.47 -4.02
C GLU A 53 11.27 7.46 -4.62
N ASP A 54 10.13 7.72 -3.96
CA ASP A 54 9.14 8.71 -4.39
C ASP A 54 9.61 10.17 -4.17
N PHE A 55 10.72 10.37 -3.46
CA PHE A 55 11.29 11.69 -3.13
C PHE A 55 12.48 12.10 -4.03
N MET A 56 12.96 11.22 -4.92
CA MET A 56 13.96 11.60 -5.92
C MET A 56 13.28 11.89 -7.27
N PRO A 57 13.21 13.17 -7.72
CA PRO A 57 12.65 13.57 -9.01
C PRO A 57 13.53 13.21 -10.22
#